data_AF-A0A964FBG7-F1
#
_entry.id   AF-A0A964FBG7-F1
#
_cell.length_a   1.000
_cell.length_b   1.000
_cell.length_c   1.000
_cell.angle_alpha   90.00
_cell.angle_beta   90.00
_cell.angle_gamma   90.00
#
_symmetry.space_group_name_H-M   'P 1'
#
loop_
_entity.id
_entity.type
_entity.pdbx_description
1 polymer ?
#
loop_
_entity_poly.entity_id
_entity_poly.type
_entity_poly.pdbx_seq_one_letter_code
_entity_poly.pdbx_strand_id
1 'polypeptide(L)'
;MDDRSETFDAWHPGIDSEIPPRLLPQATLYRPENSTVGYAEAREAAEYCGLKPRDMVATRLERLVTHELLVRVTADLTVPDGPNYEDLGISLRGIVARIEDVHVAPEMEGLRRRFEAFREEADARIRAILEADVFAPEPPAPPEAPPARRGLLGTLFGARATAPPPAPARRQPPEFAALEAWREAAPRTRDDLERACLESLSTVVGGIVGRHGRLLADRGMVARFALNMVCNGQGSRLVGTWIEPIIRTAAAREGYRFLPVQAKSIFLNVKGSSAAGKSTIRPAQRALAEKLGVPWENFALISPDYWRKHLLDYQSLGEDYKYAAMLTGQELEIIDRKLDRHMEAKALGQALPHVLIDRFRFDSFDTSQDSSKTSQLLTRFSDTVFLFFVITPPADTVERSWKRGLQTGRFKAVDDLLYHNIEAYSGMPNLFFPTVLSASKTMHFEFLDNSVALGERPRTIAFGRNGQMTILDLARLNDIDRFRNVNVAATRPEEVLPEDPEDSFAFLAACLRRIPEVILAEHATAAVYGATRNGKWIYRAPADAPRSAAGGFEARCLAALGWDGPLDAADPPRLDVEAERRLTLGAWGERAAPE
;
A
#
# COMPACT_ATOMS: atom_id res chain seq x y z
N MET A 1 -28.61 -36.87 -10.41
CA MET A 1 -28.16 -35.70 -11.19
C MET A 1 -26.68 -35.58 -10.91
N ASP A 2 -25.93 -35.51 -12.01
CA ASP A 2 -24.50 -35.71 -12.19
C ASP A 2 -23.60 -35.13 -11.07
N ASP A 3 -22.99 -36.02 -10.29
CA ASP A 3 -21.93 -35.75 -9.31
C ASP A 3 -20.60 -35.64 -10.09
N ARG A 4 -20.40 -34.49 -10.75
CA ARG A 4 -19.08 -34.11 -11.24
C ARG A 4 -18.37 -33.41 -10.10
N SER A 5 -17.56 -34.16 -9.36
CA SER A 5 -16.54 -33.58 -8.48
C SER A 5 -15.58 -32.76 -9.37
N GLU A 6 -15.87 -31.46 -9.52
CA GLU A 6 -14.99 -30.56 -10.27
C GLU A 6 -13.59 -30.65 -9.66
N THR A 7 -12.64 -31.13 -10.46
CA THR A 7 -11.26 -31.30 -10.03
C THR A 7 -10.59 -29.94 -10.18
N PHE A 8 -10.48 -29.19 -9.09
CA PHE A 8 -9.84 -27.88 -9.11
C PHE A 8 -8.32 -28.00 -9.25
N ASP A 9 -7.74 -27.06 -10.00
CA ASP A 9 -6.29 -26.95 -10.20
C ASP A 9 -5.82 -25.48 -10.16
N ALA A 10 -4.56 -25.23 -10.50
CA ALA A 10 -3.99 -23.88 -10.43
C ALA A 10 -4.63 -22.88 -11.40
N TRP A 11 -5.10 -23.37 -12.56
CA TRP A 11 -5.69 -22.56 -13.62
C TRP A 11 -7.22 -22.52 -13.54
N HIS A 12 -7.82 -23.44 -12.79
CA HIS A 12 -9.23 -23.48 -12.46
C HIS A 12 -9.41 -23.65 -10.94
N PRO A 13 -9.14 -22.59 -10.15
CA PRO A 13 -9.12 -22.71 -8.69
C PRO A 13 -10.52 -22.79 -8.07
N GLY A 14 -11.58 -22.62 -8.85
CA GLY A 14 -12.97 -22.61 -8.36
C GLY A 14 -13.34 -21.36 -7.57
N ILE A 15 -12.70 -20.23 -7.90
CA ILE A 15 -13.05 -18.90 -7.39
C ILE A 15 -12.87 -17.86 -8.49
N ASP A 16 -13.68 -16.82 -8.39
CA ASP A 16 -13.64 -15.65 -9.26
C ASP A 16 -12.96 -14.47 -8.57
N SER A 17 -12.50 -13.49 -9.35
CA SER A 17 -11.94 -12.23 -8.84
C SER A 17 -12.98 -11.32 -8.18
N GLU A 18 -14.26 -11.54 -8.48
CA GLU A 18 -15.38 -10.87 -7.81
C GLU A 18 -15.94 -11.74 -6.68
N ILE A 19 -16.25 -11.11 -5.53
CA ILE A 19 -16.94 -11.79 -4.44
C ILE A 19 -18.40 -12.02 -4.86
N PRO A 20 -18.92 -13.27 -4.84
CA PRO A 20 -20.31 -13.55 -5.12
C PRO A 20 -21.26 -12.68 -4.27
N PRO A 21 -22.36 -12.13 -4.82
CA PRO A 21 -23.24 -11.24 -4.09
C PRO A 21 -23.76 -11.81 -2.75
N ARG A 22 -23.99 -13.13 -2.69
CA ARG A 22 -24.42 -13.83 -1.46
C ARG A 22 -23.37 -13.83 -0.34
N LEU A 23 -22.10 -13.62 -0.68
CA LEU A 23 -20.98 -13.61 0.27
C LEU A 23 -20.59 -12.20 0.74
N LEU A 24 -21.02 -11.14 0.04
CA LEU A 24 -20.70 -9.76 0.41
C LEU A 24 -21.11 -9.40 1.86
N PRO A 25 -22.29 -9.83 2.38
CA PRO A 25 -22.64 -9.63 3.78
C PRO A 25 -21.72 -10.35 4.78
N GLN A 26 -21.00 -11.39 4.34
CA GLN A 26 -20.06 -12.16 5.17
C GLN A 26 -18.66 -11.54 5.21
N ALA A 27 -18.38 -10.52 4.39
CA ALA A 27 -17.11 -9.80 4.51
C ALA A 27 -16.99 -9.24 5.93
N THR A 28 -15.81 -9.37 6.52
CA THR A 28 -15.63 -9.23 7.97
C THR A 28 -16.09 -7.87 8.49
N LEU A 29 -15.96 -6.83 7.68
CA LEU A 29 -16.37 -5.46 7.98
C LEU A 29 -17.88 -5.29 8.20
N TYR A 30 -18.72 -6.18 7.64
CA TYR A 30 -20.18 -6.09 7.68
C TYR A 30 -20.83 -7.08 8.64
N ARG A 31 -20.06 -7.98 9.24
CA ARG A 31 -20.57 -8.98 10.19
C ARG A 31 -21.08 -8.27 11.46
N PRO A 32 -22.23 -8.69 12.02
CA PRO A 32 -22.87 -8.00 13.15
C PRO A 32 -22.03 -7.98 14.43
N GLU A 33 -21.11 -8.93 14.60
CA GLU A 33 -20.11 -8.98 15.67
C GLU A 33 -18.98 -7.95 15.50
N ASN A 34 -18.77 -7.41 14.29
CA ASN A 34 -17.69 -6.48 13.98
C ASN A 34 -18.19 -5.05 13.72
N SER A 35 -19.41 -4.90 13.21
CA SER A 35 -20.02 -3.62 12.84
C SER A 35 -21.48 -3.57 13.27
N THR A 36 -21.98 -2.37 13.59
CA THR A 36 -23.42 -2.14 13.80
C THR A 36 -24.16 -1.86 12.49
N VAL A 37 -23.45 -1.62 11.39
CA VAL A 37 -23.99 -1.41 10.04
C VAL A 37 -23.63 -2.62 9.16
N GLY A 38 -24.65 -3.31 8.65
CA GLY A 38 -24.49 -4.43 7.72
C GLY A 38 -24.30 -4.01 6.27
N TYR A 39 -24.00 -4.96 5.37
CA TYR A 39 -23.67 -4.66 3.97
C TYR A 39 -24.80 -3.94 3.21
N ALA A 40 -26.06 -4.36 3.39
CA ALA A 40 -27.20 -3.76 2.71
C ALA A 40 -27.36 -2.27 3.08
N GLU A 41 -27.36 -1.97 4.39
CA GLU A 41 -27.44 -0.59 4.88
C GLU A 41 -26.23 0.24 4.45
N ALA A 42 -25.01 -0.32 4.51
CA ALA A 42 -23.80 0.36 4.06
C ALA A 42 -23.85 0.67 2.55
N ARG A 43 -24.40 -0.24 1.73
CA ARG A 43 -24.56 -0.05 0.29
C ARG A 43 -25.59 1.04 -0.01
N GLU A 44 -26.74 1.01 0.63
CA GLU A 44 -27.76 2.06 0.48
C GLU A 44 -27.24 3.44 0.90
N ALA A 45 -26.52 3.52 2.03
CA ALA A 45 -25.87 4.74 2.48
C ALA A 45 -24.84 5.25 1.45
N ALA A 46 -23.98 4.36 0.95
CA ALA A 46 -22.96 4.67 -0.05
C ALA A 46 -23.58 5.15 -1.38
N GLU A 47 -24.64 4.48 -1.85
CA GLU A 47 -25.41 4.91 -3.01
C GLU A 47 -26.09 6.26 -2.81
N TYR A 48 -26.45 6.61 -1.58
CA TYR A 48 -27.02 7.91 -1.28
C TYR A 48 -25.95 9.02 -1.27
N CYS A 49 -24.80 8.81 -0.63
CA CYS A 49 -23.76 9.84 -0.49
C CYS A 49 -22.67 9.80 -1.57
N GLY A 50 -22.71 8.87 -2.52
CA GLY A 50 -21.68 8.72 -3.55
C GLY A 50 -20.31 8.26 -3.01
N LEU A 51 -20.29 7.62 -1.83
CA LEU A 51 -19.09 7.04 -1.22
C LEU A 51 -19.04 5.52 -1.46
N LYS A 52 -18.06 4.82 -0.89
CA LYS A 52 -17.98 3.35 -0.97
C LYS A 52 -18.68 2.71 0.24
N PRO A 53 -19.28 1.51 0.10
CA PRO A 53 -19.94 0.83 1.22
C PRO A 53 -19.02 0.67 2.45
N ARG A 54 -17.74 0.39 2.23
CA ARG A 54 -16.74 0.25 3.32
C ARG A 54 -16.51 1.52 4.13
N ASP A 55 -16.83 2.69 3.59
CA ASP A 55 -16.63 3.98 4.27
C ASP A 55 -17.83 4.29 5.21
N MET A 56 -18.97 3.60 5.02
CA MET A 56 -20.23 3.82 5.75
C MET A 56 -20.42 2.91 6.98
N VAL A 57 -19.49 1.99 7.21
CA VAL A 57 -19.56 1.03 8.32
C VAL A 57 -19.40 1.70 9.67
N ALA A 58 -19.92 1.07 10.73
CA ALA A 58 -19.77 1.54 12.10
C ALA A 58 -19.11 0.43 12.92
N THR A 59 -17.77 0.45 12.94
CA THR A 59 -16.97 -0.60 13.57
C THR A 59 -17.19 -0.59 15.07
N ARG A 60 -17.45 -1.76 15.66
CA ARG A 60 -17.59 -1.91 17.11
C ARG A 60 -16.26 -1.69 17.83
N LEU A 61 -16.33 -1.25 19.09
CA LEU A 61 -15.15 -1.02 19.91
C LEU A 61 -14.25 -2.25 20.00
N GLU A 62 -14.82 -3.43 20.23
CA GLU A 62 -14.11 -4.69 20.34
C GLU A 62 -13.27 -4.94 19.07
N ARG A 63 -13.86 -4.68 17.89
CA ARG A 63 -13.15 -4.83 16.62
C ARG A 63 -12.10 -3.74 16.39
N LEU A 64 -12.35 -2.50 16.84
CA LEU A 64 -11.33 -1.44 16.83
C LEU A 64 -10.14 -1.81 17.72
N VAL A 65 -10.37 -2.42 18.89
CA VAL A 65 -9.31 -2.97 19.76
C VAL A 65 -8.50 -4.03 19.01
N THR A 66 -9.16 -5.00 18.35
CA THR A 66 -8.45 -6.00 17.53
C THR A 66 -7.58 -5.35 16.47
N HIS A 67 -8.07 -4.31 15.77
CA HIS A 67 -7.29 -3.58 14.76
C HIS A 67 -6.04 -2.95 15.37
N GLU A 68 -6.19 -2.26 16.49
CA GLU A 68 -5.07 -1.60 17.16
C GLU A 68 -4.08 -2.63 17.74
N LEU A 69 -4.54 -3.75 18.29
CA LEU A 69 -3.65 -4.83 18.74
C LEU A 69 -2.83 -5.42 17.60
N LEU A 70 -3.44 -5.70 16.44
CA LEU A 70 -2.72 -6.19 15.26
C LEU A 70 -1.61 -5.21 14.83
N VAL A 71 -1.92 -3.91 14.81
CA VAL A 71 -0.94 -2.86 14.49
C VAL A 71 0.19 -2.83 15.52
N ARG A 72 -0.15 -2.77 16.82
CA ARG A 72 0.81 -2.61 17.91
C ARG A 72 1.72 -3.82 18.07
N VAL A 73 1.18 -5.04 18.02
CA VAL A 73 1.99 -6.25 18.08
C VAL A 73 2.95 -6.33 16.90
N THR A 74 2.51 -5.95 15.69
CA THR A 74 3.36 -5.97 14.49
C THR A 74 4.48 -4.92 14.53
N ALA A 75 4.19 -3.72 15.07
CA ALA A 75 5.07 -2.56 14.95
C ALA A 75 5.91 -2.24 16.21
N ASP A 76 5.47 -2.71 17.38
CA ASP A 76 6.06 -2.35 18.67
C ASP A 76 6.73 -3.53 19.38
N LEU A 77 6.35 -4.78 19.07
CA LEU A 77 6.88 -5.98 19.72
C LEU A 77 7.74 -6.82 18.76
N THR A 78 8.73 -7.50 19.32
CA THR A 78 9.45 -8.56 18.62
C THR A 78 8.52 -9.76 18.46
N VAL A 79 8.25 -10.17 17.21
CA VAL A 79 7.45 -11.36 16.91
C VAL A 79 8.37 -12.45 16.33
N PRO A 80 8.45 -13.65 16.95
CA PRO A 80 9.19 -14.76 16.39
C PRO A 80 8.65 -15.18 15.02
N ASP A 81 9.53 -15.39 14.05
CA ASP A 81 9.17 -15.80 12.69
C ASP A 81 9.49 -17.26 12.36
N GLY A 82 10.10 -17.99 13.31
CA GLY A 82 10.38 -19.42 13.21
C GLY A 82 11.23 -19.84 12.00
N PRO A 83 11.43 -21.16 11.81
CA PRO A 83 12.02 -21.71 10.59
C PRO A 83 11.03 -21.78 9.42
N ASN A 84 9.72 -21.91 9.68
CA ASN A 84 8.71 -22.08 8.63
C ASN A 84 8.02 -20.76 8.28
N TYR A 85 7.53 -20.69 7.05
CA TYR A 85 6.83 -19.52 6.54
C TYR A 85 5.62 -19.09 7.41
N GLU A 86 4.86 -20.04 7.94
CA GLU A 86 3.64 -19.77 8.69
C GLU A 86 3.87 -19.35 10.15
N ASP A 87 5.07 -19.59 10.68
CA ASP A 87 5.38 -19.42 12.11
C ASP A 87 5.25 -17.97 12.56
N LEU A 88 5.63 -17.00 11.70
CA LEU A 88 5.40 -15.58 11.99
C LEU A 88 3.91 -15.29 12.20
N GLY A 89 3.06 -15.83 11.32
CA GLY A 89 1.62 -15.63 11.42
C GLY A 89 1.04 -16.31 12.65
N ILE A 90 1.50 -17.51 12.99
CA ILE A 90 1.08 -18.24 14.20
C ILE A 90 1.47 -17.47 15.46
N SER A 91 2.74 -17.05 15.56
CA SER A 91 3.27 -16.32 16.71
C SER A 91 2.57 -14.97 16.89
N LEU A 92 2.38 -14.22 15.81
CA LEU A 92 1.66 -12.94 15.84
C LEU A 92 0.24 -13.12 16.39
N ARG A 93 -0.51 -14.09 15.86
CA ARG A 93 -1.89 -14.35 16.31
C ARG A 93 -1.94 -14.82 17.75
N GLY A 94 -0.97 -15.64 18.18
CA GLY A 94 -0.84 -16.09 19.57
C GLY A 94 -0.62 -14.93 20.54
N ILE A 95 0.29 -14.01 20.21
CA ILE A 95 0.56 -12.82 21.03
C ILE A 95 -0.69 -11.93 21.09
N VAL A 96 -1.32 -11.64 19.95
CA VAL A 96 -2.53 -10.80 19.88
C VAL A 96 -3.65 -11.41 20.73
N ALA A 97 -3.99 -12.68 20.51
CA ALA A 97 -5.05 -13.36 21.25
C ALA A 97 -4.76 -13.38 22.76
N ARG A 98 -3.50 -13.62 23.15
CA ARG A 98 -3.11 -13.61 24.57
C ARG A 98 -3.30 -12.24 25.21
N ILE A 99 -2.91 -11.16 24.53
CA ILE A 99 -3.09 -9.80 25.04
C ILE A 99 -4.58 -9.45 25.11
N GLU A 100 -5.33 -9.79 24.05
CA GLU A 100 -6.77 -9.54 23.96
C GLU A 100 -7.55 -10.25 25.07
N ASP A 101 -7.39 -11.57 25.20
CA ASP A 101 -8.18 -12.41 26.10
C ASP A 101 -7.83 -12.21 27.58
N VAL A 102 -6.56 -12.00 27.91
CA VAL A 102 -6.08 -12.00 29.30
C VAL A 102 -5.91 -10.61 29.88
N HIS A 103 -5.56 -9.63 29.05
CA HIS A 103 -5.19 -8.29 29.53
C HIS A 103 -6.20 -7.22 29.09
N VAL A 104 -6.77 -7.31 27.88
CA VAL A 104 -7.74 -6.31 27.40
C VAL A 104 -9.18 -6.66 27.77
N ALA A 105 -9.58 -7.93 27.65
CA ALA A 105 -10.95 -8.36 27.96
C ALA A 105 -11.42 -7.98 29.38
N PRO A 106 -10.60 -8.08 30.44
CA PRO A 106 -11.00 -7.62 31.79
C PRO A 106 -11.28 -6.11 31.88
N GLU A 107 -10.63 -5.30 31.05
CA GLU A 107 -10.75 -3.83 31.03
C GLU A 107 -11.80 -3.33 30.02
N MET A 108 -12.42 -4.24 29.25
CA MET A 108 -13.29 -3.90 28.12
C MET A 108 -14.48 -3.03 28.51
N GLU A 109 -15.07 -3.26 29.67
CA GLU A 109 -16.20 -2.47 30.16
C GLU A 109 -15.80 -1.02 30.46
N GLY A 110 -14.57 -0.79 30.95
CA GLY A 110 -14.01 0.55 31.12
C GLY A 110 -13.76 1.23 29.78
N LEU A 111 -13.24 0.50 28.79
CA LEU A 111 -13.04 0.99 27.44
C LEU A 111 -14.37 1.36 26.76
N ARG A 112 -15.42 0.55 26.95
CA ARG A 112 -16.76 0.79 26.41
C ARG A 112 -17.34 2.11 26.90
N ARG A 113 -17.27 2.39 28.19
CA ARG A 113 -17.73 3.68 28.76
C ARG A 113 -16.96 4.87 28.18
N ARG A 114 -15.64 4.76 28.03
CA ARG A 114 -14.82 5.84 27.43
C ARG A 114 -15.15 6.06 25.97
N PHE A 115 -15.34 4.99 25.21
CA PHE A 115 -15.68 5.07 23.79
C PHE A 115 -17.08 5.66 23.57
N GLU A 116 -18.05 5.29 24.40
CA GLU A 116 -19.40 5.86 24.31
C GLU A 116 -19.39 7.36 24.64
N ALA A 117 -18.69 7.78 25.70
CA ALA A 117 -18.55 9.20 26.03
C ALA A 117 -17.91 10.01 24.88
N PHE A 118 -16.87 9.45 24.25
CA PHE A 118 -16.28 10.06 23.05
C PHE A 118 -17.28 10.15 21.90
N ARG A 119 -18.08 9.10 21.68
CA ARG A 119 -19.08 9.05 20.61
C ARG A 119 -20.17 10.10 20.82
N GLU A 120 -20.64 10.28 22.06
CA GLU A 120 -21.61 11.33 22.43
C GLU A 120 -21.03 12.73 22.21
N GLU A 121 -19.78 12.97 22.61
CA GLU A 121 -19.09 14.25 22.39
C GLU A 121 -18.93 14.56 20.89
N ALA A 122 -18.52 13.56 20.10
CA ALA A 122 -18.37 13.69 18.66
C ALA A 122 -19.71 13.98 17.96
N ASP A 123 -20.78 13.26 18.31
CA ASP A 123 -22.11 13.49 17.75
C ASP A 123 -22.62 14.91 18.07
N ALA A 124 -22.45 15.35 19.32
CA ALA A 124 -22.81 16.72 19.74
C ALA A 124 -22.03 17.77 18.94
N ARG A 125 -20.72 17.57 18.74
CA ARG A 125 -19.89 18.49 17.94
C ARG A 125 -20.30 18.53 16.48
N ILE A 126 -20.53 17.37 15.86
CA ILE A 126 -20.97 17.26 14.46
C ILE A 126 -22.30 17.99 14.26
N ARG A 127 -23.27 17.77 15.16
CA ARG A 127 -24.58 18.44 15.10
C ARG A 127 -24.46 19.94 15.28
N ALA A 128 -23.60 20.41 16.19
CA ALA A 128 -23.37 21.83 16.38
C ALA A 128 -22.79 22.51 15.13
N ILE A 129 -21.80 21.88 14.48
CA ILE A 129 -21.22 22.37 13.22
C ILE A 129 -22.28 22.42 12.11
N LEU A 130 -23.05 21.34 11.94
CA LEU A 130 -24.13 21.30 10.94
C LEU A 130 -25.19 22.38 11.16
N GLU A 131 -25.60 22.59 12.42
CA GLU A 131 -26.60 23.61 12.74
C GLU A 131 -26.07 25.02 12.48
N ALA A 132 -24.81 25.30 12.82
CA ALA A 132 -24.21 26.59 12.62
C ALA A 132 -23.98 26.94 11.14
N ASP A 133 -23.47 25.97 10.37
CA ASP A 133 -22.88 26.28 9.06
C ASP A 133 -23.80 25.94 7.88
N VAL A 134 -24.74 25.01 8.08
CA VAL A 134 -25.61 24.52 6.99
C VAL A 134 -27.08 24.82 7.25
N PHE A 135 -27.53 24.65 8.50
CA PHE A 135 -28.96 24.73 8.84
C PHE A 135 -29.35 26.01 9.59
N ALA A 136 -28.42 26.94 9.82
CA ALA A 136 -28.71 28.19 10.48
C ALA A 136 -29.80 28.97 9.73
N PRO A 137 -30.77 29.58 10.43
CA PRO A 137 -31.76 30.43 9.79
C PRO A 137 -31.08 31.58 9.04
N GLU A 138 -31.51 31.86 7.81
CA GLU A 138 -30.99 33.02 7.08
C GLU A 138 -31.19 34.30 7.91
N PRO A 139 -30.18 35.18 7.99
CA PRO A 139 -30.36 36.49 8.59
C PRO A 139 -31.51 37.21 7.86
N PRO A 140 -32.41 37.90 8.59
CA PRO A 140 -33.50 38.63 7.95
C PRO A 140 -32.93 39.58 6.90
N ALA A 141 -33.55 39.61 5.72
CA ALA A 141 -33.14 40.50 4.64
C ALA A 141 -33.03 41.94 5.19
N PRO A 142 -31.98 42.70 4.83
CA PRO A 142 -31.89 44.09 5.23
C PRO A 142 -33.18 44.82 4.81
N PRO A 143 -33.74 45.68 5.67
CA PRO A 143 -34.99 46.37 5.37
C PRO A 143 -34.86 47.07 4.02
N GLU A 144 -35.85 46.88 3.15
CA GLU A 144 -35.91 47.60 1.87
C GLU A 144 -35.70 49.09 2.14
N ALA A 145 -34.72 49.67 1.46
CA ALA A 145 -34.47 51.11 1.58
C ALA A 145 -35.78 51.83 1.26
N PRO A 146 -36.22 52.79 2.11
CA PRO A 146 -37.49 53.47 1.89
C PRO A 146 -37.49 54.08 0.48
N PRO A 147 -38.60 54.00 -0.27
CA PRO A 147 -38.65 54.53 -1.61
C PRO A 147 -38.20 55.99 -1.56
N ALA A 148 -37.15 56.31 -2.32
CA ALA A 148 -36.62 57.66 -2.38
C ALA A 148 -37.79 58.61 -2.70
N ARG A 149 -38.11 59.50 -1.76
CA ARG A 149 -39.18 60.49 -1.94
C ARG A 149 -38.84 61.29 -3.20
N ARG A 150 -39.62 61.10 -4.26
CA ARG A 150 -39.53 61.93 -5.47
C ARG A 150 -39.80 63.38 -5.05
N GLY A 151 -38.75 64.20 -5.05
CA GLY A 151 -38.89 65.64 -4.90
C GLY A 151 -39.72 66.20 -6.05
N LEU A 152 -40.67 67.07 -5.74
CA LEU A 152 -41.60 67.75 -6.67
C LEU A 152 -40.90 68.56 -7.78
N LEU A 153 -39.57 68.68 -7.77
CA LEU A 153 -38.77 69.34 -8.80
C LEU A 153 -38.14 68.35 -9.82
N GLY A 154 -38.26 67.03 -9.61
CA GLY A 154 -37.77 66.00 -10.54
C GLY A 154 -38.72 65.66 -11.70
N THR A 155 -39.92 66.24 -11.72
CA THR A 155 -40.96 65.99 -12.75
C THR A 155 -40.96 67.00 -13.90
N LEU A 156 -40.09 68.01 -13.88
CA LEU A 156 -40.03 69.06 -14.92
C LEU A 156 -38.76 69.06 -15.78
N PHE A 157 -37.78 68.19 -15.49
CA PHE A 157 -36.66 67.92 -16.39
C PHE A 157 -36.53 66.42 -16.58
N GLY A 158 -36.86 65.97 -17.79
CA GLY A 158 -36.88 64.56 -18.15
C GLY A 158 -35.54 63.87 -17.89
N ALA A 159 -35.58 62.78 -17.14
CA ALA A 159 -34.45 61.88 -17.00
C ALA A 159 -34.93 60.42 -17.13
N ARG A 160 -34.48 59.84 -18.25
CA ARG A 160 -34.23 58.42 -18.59
C ARG A 160 -34.86 57.32 -17.72
N ALA A 161 -35.51 56.40 -18.43
CA ALA A 161 -35.92 55.08 -17.97
C ALA A 161 -34.91 54.45 -17.00
N THR A 162 -35.39 54.15 -15.80
CA THR A 162 -34.67 53.37 -14.79
C THR A 162 -34.34 52.00 -15.36
N ALA A 163 -33.05 51.64 -15.35
CA ALA A 163 -32.60 50.29 -15.63
C ALA A 163 -33.34 49.29 -14.72
N PRO A 164 -33.67 48.08 -15.20
CA PRO A 164 -34.28 47.06 -14.36
C PRO A 164 -33.36 46.78 -13.16
N PRO A 165 -33.92 46.46 -11.98
CA PRO A 165 -33.13 46.12 -10.81
C PRO A 165 -32.15 44.98 -11.16
N PRO A 166 -30.91 45.01 -10.66
CA PRO A 166 -30.01 43.88 -10.84
C PRO A 166 -30.71 42.63 -10.32
N ALA A 167 -30.74 41.57 -11.12
CA ALA A 167 -31.24 40.28 -10.68
C ALA A 167 -30.54 39.92 -9.37
N PRO A 168 -31.27 39.43 -8.34
CA PRO A 168 -30.63 39.05 -7.09
C PRO A 168 -29.51 38.07 -7.41
N ALA A 169 -28.28 38.39 -7.00
CA ALA A 169 -27.16 37.48 -7.12
C ALA A 169 -27.62 36.13 -6.56
N ARG A 170 -27.60 35.08 -7.39
CA ARG A 170 -27.93 33.72 -6.93
C ARG A 170 -27.00 33.41 -5.78
N ARG A 171 -27.53 33.47 -4.54
CA ARG A 171 -26.78 33.12 -3.35
C ARG A 171 -26.40 31.66 -3.46
N GLN A 172 -25.12 31.38 -3.25
CA GLN A 172 -24.61 30.03 -3.22
C GLN A 172 -25.29 29.29 -2.06
N PRO A 173 -25.80 28.06 -2.26
CA PRO A 173 -26.43 27.30 -1.18
C PRO A 173 -25.47 27.11 0.01
N PRO A 174 -25.97 27.15 1.26
CA PRO A 174 -25.14 27.19 2.46
C PRO A 174 -24.17 26.01 2.57
N GLU A 175 -24.54 24.82 2.06
CA GLU A 175 -23.71 23.63 2.07
C GLU A 175 -22.39 23.78 1.29
N PHE A 176 -22.35 24.60 0.23
CA PHE A 176 -21.12 24.82 -0.53
C PHE A 176 -20.18 25.76 0.20
N ALA A 177 -20.71 26.83 0.81
CA ALA A 177 -19.93 27.75 1.63
C ALA A 177 -19.36 27.03 2.86
N ALA A 178 -20.18 26.17 3.50
CA ALA A 178 -19.74 25.31 4.59
C ALA A 178 -18.62 24.35 4.16
N LEU A 179 -18.76 23.67 3.00
CA LEU A 179 -17.73 22.76 2.48
C LEU A 179 -16.38 23.46 2.25
N GLU A 180 -16.40 24.66 1.68
CA GLU A 180 -15.19 25.47 1.50
C GLU A 180 -14.56 25.84 2.84
N ALA A 181 -15.36 26.37 3.77
CA ALA A 181 -14.90 26.77 5.09
C ALA A 181 -14.32 25.60 5.90
N TRP A 182 -14.99 24.43 5.90
CA TRP A 182 -14.53 23.24 6.62
C TRP A 182 -13.22 22.69 6.06
N ARG A 183 -13.08 22.63 4.72
CA ARG A 183 -11.85 22.18 4.07
C ARG A 183 -10.68 23.12 4.34
N GLU A 184 -10.95 24.41 4.48
CA GLU A 184 -9.95 25.41 4.83
C GLU A 184 -9.54 25.37 6.31
N ALA A 185 -10.52 25.12 7.19
CA ALA A 185 -10.34 25.11 8.64
C ALA A 185 -9.66 23.84 9.15
N ALA A 186 -10.08 22.65 8.67
CA ALA A 186 -9.60 21.35 9.15
C ALA A 186 -8.06 21.25 9.31
N PRO A 187 -7.22 21.57 8.30
CA PRO A 187 -5.77 21.44 8.44
C PRO A 187 -5.15 22.43 9.45
N ARG A 188 -5.86 23.49 9.85
CA ARG A 188 -5.38 24.52 10.78
C ARG A 188 -5.86 24.28 12.22
N THR A 189 -6.94 23.55 12.39
CA THR A 189 -7.49 23.17 13.69
C THR A 189 -6.48 22.34 14.47
N ARG A 190 -6.26 22.65 15.75
CA ARG A 190 -5.38 21.88 16.66
C ARG A 190 -6.12 20.83 17.48
N ASP A 191 -7.43 21.00 17.70
CA ASP A 191 -8.30 19.98 18.30
C ASP A 191 -8.50 18.83 17.30
N ASP A 192 -7.99 17.65 17.65
CA ASP A 192 -8.07 16.48 16.78
C ASP A 192 -9.51 15.98 16.58
N LEU A 193 -10.40 16.15 17.56
CA LEU A 193 -11.80 15.78 17.41
C LEU A 193 -12.49 16.73 16.43
N GLU A 194 -12.31 18.03 16.62
CA GLU A 194 -12.88 19.03 15.72
C GLU A 194 -12.37 18.86 14.28
N ARG A 195 -11.06 18.62 14.10
CA ARG A 195 -10.50 18.31 12.78
C ARG A 195 -11.18 17.09 12.16
N ALA A 196 -11.31 16.00 12.90
CA ALA A 196 -11.94 14.78 12.40
C ALA A 196 -13.42 14.99 12.03
N CYS A 197 -14.15 15.81 12.81
CA CYS A 197 -15.53 16.18 12.51
C CYS A 197 -15.62 16.97 11.19
N LEU A 198 -14.78 18.00 11.01
CA LEU A 198 -14.76 18.83 9.79
C LEU A 198 -14.39 18.02 8.54
N GLU A 199 -13.41 17.13 8.63
CA GLU A 199 -13.00 16.25 7.52
C GLU A 199 -14.10 15.24 7.15
N SER A 200 -14.74 14.65 8.15
CA SER A 200 -15.83 13.67 7.95
C SER A 200 -17.07 14.34 7.36
N LEU A 201 -17.45 15.51 7.89
CA LEU A 201 -18.54 16.33 7.34
C LEU A 201 -18.25 16.76 5.90
N SER A 202 -17.03 17.22 5.62
CA SER A 202 -16.63 17.61 4.27
C SER A 202 -16.72 16.46 3.27
N THR A 203 -16.41 15.24 3.71
CA THR A 203 -16.49 14.04 2.87
C THR A 203 -17.94 13.64 2.61
N VAL A 204 -18.76 13.55 3.66
CA VAL A 204 -20.17 13.12 3.56
C VAL A 204 -21.01 14.16 2.81
N VAL A 205 -20.96 15.43 3.21
CA VAL A 205 -21.73 16.50 2.57
C VAL A 205 -21.23 16.72 1.15
N GLY A 206 -19.91 16.71 0.93
CA GLY A 206 -19.33 16.82 -0.41
C GLY A 206 -19.77 15.68 -1.34
N GLY A 207 -19.85 14.45 -0.83
CA GLY A 207 -20.36 13.30 -1.58
C GLY A 207 -21.84 13.44 -1.94
N ILE A 208 -22.70 13.78 -0.96
CA ILE A 208 -24.14 13.96 -1.19
C ILE A 208 -24.39 15.08 -2.20
N VAL A 209 -23.74 16.24 -2.02
CA VAL A 209 -23.86 17.38 -2.93
C VAL A 209 -23.31 17.04 -4.32
N GLY A 210 -22.18 16.35 -4.40
CA GLY A 210 -21.62 15.90 -5.68
C GLY A 210 -22.55 14.96 -6.45
N ARG A 211 -23.31 14.11 -5.74
CA ARG A 211 -24.24 13.16 -6.35
C ARG A 211 -25.61 13.74 -6.70
N HIS A 212 -26.16 14.57 -5.83
CA HIS A 212 -27.54 15.08 -5.95
C HIS A 212 -27.62 16.56 -6.35
N GLY A 213 -26.49 17.25 -6.45
CA GLY A 213 -26.38 18.67 -6.76
C GLY A 213 -26.71 19.62 -5.60
N ARG A 214 -27.24 19.10 -4.49
CA ARG A 214 -27.58 19.85 -3.26
C ARG A 214 -27.67 18.91 -2.06
N LEU A 215 -27.69 19.46 -0.86
CA LEU A 215 -27.98 18.69 0.34
C LEU A 215 -29.50 18.46 0.46
N LEU A 216 -29.96 17.26 0.10
CA LEU A 216 -31.36 16.83 0.31
C LEU A 216 -31.54 16.52 1.81
N ALA A 217 -31.96 17.52 2.58
CA ALA A 217 -31.87 17.55 4.04
C ALA A 217 -32.51 16.37 4.80
N ASP A 218 -31.66 15.47 5.32
CA ASP A 218 -31.89 14.70 6.54
C ASP A 218 -30.69 14.92 7.48
N ARG A 219 -30.87 15.82 8.47
CA ARG A 219 -29.82 16.20 9.44
C ARG A 219 -29.28 14.99 10.20
N GLY A 220 -30.18 14.07 10.58
CA GLY A 220 -29.83 12.89 11.37
C GLY A 220 -28.97 11.92 10.57
N MET A 221 -29.28 11.74 9.29
CA MET A 221 -28.51 10.88 8.40
C MET A 221 -27.09 11.41 8.17
N VAL A 222 -26.92 12.71 7.87
CA VAL A 222 -25.59 13.31 7.67
C VAL A 222 -24.74 13.19 8.93
N ALA A 223 -25.32 13.52 10.09
CA ALA A 223 -24.63 13.41 11.38
C ALA A 223 -24.19 11.96 11.65
N ARG A 224 -25.08 10.98 11.41
CA ARG A 224 -24.77 9.55 11.58
C ARG A 224 -23.61 9.08 10.70
N PHE A 225 -23.61 9.44 9.42
CA PHE A 225 -22.54 9.04 8.50
C PHE A 225 -21.20 9.68 8.88
N ALA A 226 -21.19 10.97 9.22
CA ALA A 226 -19.99 11.64 9.70
C ALA A 226 -19.49 11.02 11.02
N LEU A 227 -20.39 10.70 11.94
CA LEU A 227 -20.05 10.07 13.22
C LEU A 227 -19.39 8.70 13.04
N ASN A 228 -19.92 7.87 12.12
CA ASN A 228 -19.31 6.57 11.79
C ASN A 228 -17.85 6.75 11.34
N MET A 229 -17.58 7.72 10.46
CA MET A 229 -16.22 8.02 9.99
C MET A 229 -15.32 8.53 11.13
N VAL A 230 -15.80 9.43 11.98
CA VAL A 230 -15.05 9.93 13.15
C VAL A 230 -14.71 8.80 14.11
N CYS A 231 -15.66 7.91 14.42
CA CYS A 231 -15.43 6.76 15.31
C CYS A 231 -14.42 5.78 14.72
N ASN A 232 -14.54 5.43 13.44
CA ASN A 232 -13.60 4.53 12.77
C ASN A 232 -12.19 5.13 12.62
N GLY A 233 -12.09 6.45 12.48
CA GLY A 233 -10.85 7.18 12.25
C GLY A 233 -10.15 7.62 13.55
N GLN A 234 -10.74 8.62 14.22
CA GLN A 234 -10.21 9.23 15.44
C GLN A 234 -10.54 8.40 16.68
N GLY A 235 -11.73 7.81 16.76
CA GLY A 235 -12.08 6.89 17.85
C GLY A 235 -11.10 5.72 17.95
N SER A 236 -10.73 5.13 16.80
CA SER A 236 -9.68 4.10 16.74
C SER A 236 -8.32 4.56 17.29
N ARG A 237 -7.90 5.80 17.01
CA ARG A 237 -6.64 6.36 17.54
C ARG A 237 -6.66 6.47 19.06
N LEU A 238 -7.80 6.91 19.61
CA LEU A 238 -7.99 6.99 21.05
C LEU A 238 -7.98 5.61 21.68
N VAL A 239 -8.63 4.62 21.07
CA VAL A 239 -8.56 3.21 21.50
C VAL A 239 -7.11 2.74 21.56
N GLY A 240 -6.31 3.00 20.51
CA GLY A 240 -4.89 2.69 20.50
C GLY A 240 -4.10 3.33 21.64
N THR A 241 -4.48 4.53 22.07
CA THR A 241 -3.89 5.23 23.23
C THR A 241 -4.34 4.60 24.55
N TRP A 242 -5.60 4.19 24.66
CA TRP A 242 -6.14 3.60 25.88
C TRP A 242 -5.63 2.20 26.15
N ILE A 243 -5.35 1.41 25.10
CA ILE A 243 -4.81 0.05 25.26
C ILE A 243 -3.28 0.01 25.39
N GLU A 244 -2.57 1.10 25.06
CA GLU A 244 -1.11 1.18 25.16
C GLU A 244 -0.57 0.79 26.57
N PRO A 245 -1.12 1.32 27.69
CA PRO A 245 -0.70 0.88 29.03
C PRO A 245 -1.01 -0.60 29.32
N ILE A 246 -2.09 -1.13 28.74
CA ILE A 246 -2.48 -2.54 28.88
C ILE A 246 -1.46 -3.43 28.17
N ILE A 247 -1.07 -3.08 26.93
CA ILE A 247 -0.05 -3.77 26.15
C ILE A 247 1.29 -3.78 26.88
N ARG A 248 1.70 -2.65 27.49
CA ARG A 248 2.93 -2.59 28.29
C ARG A 248 2.90 -3.53 29.50
N THR A 249 1.77 -3.57 30.19
CA THR A 249 1.56 -4.49 31.32
C THR A 249 1.58 -5.94 30.86
N ALA A 250 0.91 -6.24 29.76
CA ALA A 250 0.89 -7.58 29.16
C ALA A 250 2.29 -8.02 28.74
N ALA A 251 3.04 -7.16 28.05
CA ALA A 251 4.40 -7.45 27.63
C ALA A 251 5.31 -7.76 28.83
N ALA A 252 5.22 -6.99 29.91
CA ALA A 252 5.99 -7.26 31.13
C ALA A 252 5.61 -8.59 31.81
N ARG A 253 4.32 -8.96 31.81
CA ARG A 253 3.82 -10.19 32.46
C ARG A 253 4.06 -11.45 31.64
N GLU A 254 3.91 -11.36 30.32
CA GLU A 254 4.03 -12.49 29.38
C GLU A 254 5.48 -12.64 28.84
N GLY A 255 6.37 -11.68 29.14
CA GLY A 255 7.76 -11.70 28.69
C GLY A 255 7.93 -11.26 27.23
N TYR A 256 6.98 -10.52 26.65
CA TYR A 256 7.13 -9.97 25.31
C TYR A 256 8.11 -8.79 25.31
N ARG A 257 9.00 -8.79 24.32
CA ARG A 257 10.03 -7.75 24.17
C ARG A 257 9.53 -6.65 23.23
N PHE A 258 9.65 -5.39 23.68
CA PHE A 258 9.48 -4.25 22.79
C PHE A 258 10.69 -4.09 21.86
N LEU A 259 10.41 -3.70 20.62
CA LEU A 259 11.45 -3.42 19.63
C LEU A 259 12.29 -2.20 20.05
N PRO A 260 13.63 -2.28 19.97
CA PRO A 260 14.48 -1.16 20.33
C PRO A 260 14.43 -0.06 19.27
N VAL A 261 14.43 1.19 19.74
CA VAL A 261 14.57 2.38 18.89
C VAL A 261 15.95 2.42 18.25
N GLN A 262 16.01 2.77 16.96
CA GLN A 262 17.24 2.81 16.18
C GLN A 262 17.57 4.23 15.72
N ALA A 263 18.77 4.70 16.05
CA ALA A 263 19.28 5.97 15.54
C ALA A 263 19.56 5.93 14.03
N LYS A 264 20.01 4.77 13.52
CA LYS A 264 20.20 4.49 12.10
C LYS A 264 19.35 3.29 11.71
N SER A 265 18.06 3.54 11.47
CA SER A 265 17.14 2.48 11.07
C SER A 265 17.50 1.93 9.69
N ILE A 266 17.34 0.61 9.56
CA ILE A 266 17.56 -0.13 8.32
C ILE A 266 16.19 -0.59 7.86
N PHE A 267 15.93 -0.37 6.57
CA PHE A 267 14.68 -0.72 5.96
C PHE A 267 14.90 -1.77 4.86
N LEU A 268 14.35 -2.95 5.05
CA LEU A 268 14.37 -4.02 4.05
C LEU A 268 12.99 -4.10 3.39
N ASN A 269 12.94 -3.97 2.07
CA ASN A 269 11.67 -3.96 1.35
C ASN A 269 11.73 -4.86 0.14
N VAL A 270 10.72 -5.71 0.02
CA VAL A 270 10.60 -6.66 -1.08
C VAL A 270 9.43 -6.25 -1.97
N LYS A 271 9.71 -6.11 -3.26
CA LYS A 271 8.76 -5.77 -4.32
C LYS A 271 8.67 -6.91 -5.31
N GLY A 272 7.46 -7.22 -5.74
CA GLY A 272 7.14 -8.32 -6.64
C GLY A 272 5.65 -8.61 -6.62
N SER A 273 5.14 -9.24 -7.66
CA SER A 273 3.73 -9.58 -7.80
C SER A 273 3.26 -10.57 -6.71
N SER A 274 1.95 -10.79 -6.64
CA SER A 274 1.38 -11.83 -5.78
C SER A 274 2.02 -13.19 -6.11
N ALA A 275 2.36 -13.99 -5.09
CA ALA A 275 3.01 -15.29 -5.25
C ALA A 275 4.40 -15.31 -5.95
N ALA A 276 5.04 -14.15 -6.16
CA ALA A 276 6.40 -14.04 -6.69
C ALA A 276 7.52 -14.56 -5.76
N GLY A 277 7.22 -15.10 -4.57
CA GLY A 277 8.25 -15.55 -3.62
C GLY A 277 8.91 -14.44 -2.79
N LYS A 278 8.20 -13.34 -2.52
CA LYS A 278 8.72 -12.26 -1.64
C LYS A 278 9.09 -12.75 -0.24
N SER A 279 8.28 -13.63 0.32
CA SER A 279 8.54 -14.15 1.67
C SER A 279 9.58 -15.27 1.69
N THR A 280 9.86 -15.92 0.54
CA THR A 280 10.83 -17.03 0.48
C THR A 280 12.27 -16.53 0.53
N ILE A 281 12.52 -15.24 0.29
CA ILE A 281 13.86 -14.63 0.44
C ILE A 281 14.17 -14.17 1.87
N ARG A 282 13.24 -14.33 2.82
CA ARG A 282 13.43 -13.90 4.22
C ARG A 282 14.67 -14.51 4.89
N PRO A 283 15.00 -15.81 4.71
CA PRO A 283 16.25 -16.35 5.24
C PRO A 283 17.49 -15.62 4.72
N ALA A 284 17.49 -15.22 3.45
CA ALA A 284 18.59 -14.44 2.87
C ALA A 284 18.63 -13.02 3.46
N GLN A 285 17.48 -12.39 3.71
CA GLN A 285 17.39 -11.09 4.38
C GLN A 285 17.89 -11.15 5.82
N ARG A 286 17.62 -12.25 6.54
CA ARG A 286 18.18 -12.50 7.88
C ARG A 286 19.71 -12.61 7.81
N ALA A 287 20.24 -13.39 6.87
CA ALA A 287 21.68 -13.50 6.65
C ALA A 287 22.32 -12.14 6.27
N LEU A 288 21.61 -11.28 5.52
CA LEU A 288 22.06 -9.92 5.26
C LEU A 288 22.13 -9.09 6.55
N ALA A 289 21.09 -9.13 7.40
CA ALA A 289 21.12 -8.44 8.69
C ALA A 289 22.31 -8.88 9.57
N GLU A 290 22.60 -10.19 9.60
CA GLU A 290 23.76 -10.74 10.29
C GLU A 290 25.09 -10.22 9.72
N LYS A 291 25.24 -10.18 8.39
CA LYS A 291 26.43 -9.59 7.73
C LYS A 291 26.61 -8.11 8.06
N LEU A 292 25.51 -7.39 8.28
CA LEU A 292 25.50 -5.99 8.69
C LEU A 292 25.72 -5.80 10.21
N GLY A 293 25.82 -6.89 10.98
CA GLY A 293 25.98 -6.85 12.43
C GLY A 293 24.72 -6.43 13.18
N VAL A 294 23.54 -6.64 12.59
CA VAL A 294 22.25 -6.20 13.13
C VAL A 294 21.45 -7.42 13.60
N PRO A 295 21.06 -7.49 14.89
CA PRO A 295 20.23 -8.58 15.39
C PRO A 295 18.88 -8.63 14.69
N TRP A 296 18.49 -9.80 14.18
CA TRP A 296 17.25 -10.00 13.43
C TRP A 296 16.00 -9.66 14.26
N GLU A 297 16.04 -9.96 15.55
CA GLU A 297 14.96 -9.72 16.50
C GLU A 297 14.67 -8.22 16.76
N ASN A 298 15.53 -7.32 16.24
CA ASN A 298 15.32 -5.88 16.28
C ASN A 298 14.52 -5.34 15.07
N PHE A 299 14.13 -6.20 14.13
CA PHE A 299 13.28 -5.83 12.99
C PHE A 299 11.79 -5.97 13.33
N ALA A 300 11.01 -4.93 13.04
CA ALA A 300 9.58 -5.06 12.85
C ALA A 300 9.31 -5.81 11.53
N LEU A 301 8.79 -7.03 11.61
CA LEU A 301 8.46 -7.86 10.44
C LEU A 301 7.03 -7.57 9.97
N ILE A 302 6.88 -6.55 9.13
CA ILE A 302 5.58 -6.06 8.66
C ILE A 302 5.11 -6.89 7.47
N SER A 303 4.08 -7.70 7.69
CA SER A 303 3.32 -8.36 6.62
C SER A 303 1.84 -8.47 7.01
N PRO A 304 1.01 -7.49 6.59
CA PRO A 304 -0.42 -7.42 6.93
C PRO A 304 -1.22 -8.68 6.59
N ASP A 305 -0.79 -9.44 5.59
CA ASP A 305 -1.48 -10.66 5.17
C ASP A 305 -1.59 -11.73 6.29
N TYR A 306 -0.73 -11.70 7.30
CA TYR A 306 -0.85 -12.60 8.46
C TYR A 306 -2.03 -12.27 9.39
N TRP A 307 -2.57 -11.06 9.30
CA TRP A 307 -3.74 -10.65 10.10
C TRP A 307 -5.02 -11.34 9.65
N ARG A 308 -5.12 -11.76 8.38
CA ARG A 308 -6.37 -12.30 7.79
C ARG A 308 -6.97 -13.47 8.56
N LYS A 309 -6.14 -14.43 8.99
CA LYS A 309 -6.57 -15.59 9.79
C LYS A 309 -6.96 -15.24 11.23
N HIS A 310 -6.61 -14.05 11.70
CA HIS A 310 -7.11 -13.52 12.97
C HIS A 310 -8.46 -12.80 12.76
N LEU A 311 -8.65 -12.19 11.59
CA LEU A 311 -9.88 -11.46 11.25
C LEU A 311 -11.05 -12.39 10.92
N LEU A 312 -10.76 -13.56 10.36
CA LEU A 312 -11.76 -14.54 9.91
C LEU A 312 -11.23 -15.96 10.08
N ASP A 313 -12.02 -16.81 10.71
CA ASP A 313 -11.82 -18.27 10.66
C ASP A 313 -12.25 -18.77 9.27
N TYR A 314 -11.32 -19.37 8.54
CA TYR A 314 -11.59 -19.82 7.18
C TYR A 314 -12.50 -21.04 7.16
N GLN A 315 -12.46 -21.87 8.22
CA GLN A 315 -13.30 -23.07 8.33
C GLN A 315 -14.77 -22.72 8.51
N SER A 316 -15.08 -21.54 9.08
CA SER A 316 -16.45 -21.10 9.29
C SER A 316 -17.23 -20.83 8.00
N LEU A 317 -16.57 -20.82 6.83
CA LEU A 317 -17.18 -20.52 5.52
C LEU A 317 -17.67 -21.76 4.77
N GLY A 318 -17.40 -22.98 5.26
CA GLY A 318 -17.81 -24.21 4.58
C GLY A 318 -17.29 -24.30 3.15
N GLU A 319 -18.18 -24.51 2.18
CA GLU A 319 -17.83 -24.64 0.76
C GLU A 319 -17.19 -23.36 0.17
N ASP A 320 -17.40 -22.20 0.81
CA ASP A 320 -16.90 -20.90 0.36
C ASP A 320 -15.51 -20.53 0.91
N TYR A 321 -14.82 -21.46 1.58
CA TYR A 321 -13.54 -21.20 2.25
C TYR A 321 -12.47 -20.55 1.34
N LYS A 322 -12.52 -20.80 0.03
CA LYS A 322 -11.58 -20.20 -0.93
C LYS A 322 -11.73 -18.69 -1.07
N TYR A 323 -12.90 -18.12 -0.76
CA TYR A 323 -13.16 -16.68 -0.75
C TYR A 323 -12.70 -15.98 0.54
N ALA A 324 -12.22 -16.71 1.55
CA ALA A 324 -11.90 -16.15 2.86
C ALA A 324 -10.97 -14.94 2.80
N ALA A 325 -9.92 -15.00 1.96
CA ALA A 325 -9.01 -13.89 1.78
C ALA A 325 -9.70 -12.66 1.18
N MET A 326 -10.63 -12.82 0.25
CA MET A 326 -11.35 -11.69 -0.35
C MET A 326 -12.30 -11.05 0.68
N LEU A 327 -12.94 -11.86 1.52
CA LEU A 327 -13.86 -11.40 2.57
C LEU A 327 -13.19 -10.58 3.67
N THR A 328 -11.88 -10.69 3.88
CA THR A 328 -11.13 -9.81 4.79
C THR A 328 -10.46 -8.62 4.10
N GLY A 329 -10.56 -8.50 2.77
CA GLY A 329 -9.75 -7.57 1.98
C GLY A 329 -9.96 -6.10 2.34
N GLN A 330 -11.22 -5.67 2.41
CA GLN A 330 -11.57 -4.28 2.71
C GLN A 330 -11.15 -3.86 4.13
N GLU A 331 -11.33 -4.76 5.10
CA GLU A 331 -10.91 -4.52 6.48
C GLU A 331 -9.38 -4.49 6.60
N LEU A 332 -8.68 -5.37 5.87
CA LEU A 332 -7.22 -5.39 5.86
C LEU A 332 -6.63 -4.05 5.38
N GLU A 333 -7.22 -3.44 4.34
CA GLU A 333 -6.81 -2.10 3.88
C GLU A 333 -6.98 -1.03 4.97
N ILE A 334 -8.06 -1.12 5.78
CA ILE A 334 -8.28 -0.20 6.89
C ILE A 334 -7.18 -0.37 7.94
N ILE A 335 -6.83 -1.61 8.30
CA ILE A 335 -5.79 -1.88 9.30
C ILE A 335 -4.40 -1.49 8.78
N ASP A 336 -4.07 -1.74 7.51
CA ASP A 336 -2.79 -1.32 6.92
C ASP A 336 -2.63 0.21 6.93
N ARG A 337 -3.70 0.97 6.67
CA ARG A 337 -3.68 2.44 6.85
C ARG A 337 -3.47 2.85 8.31
N LYS A 338 -4.00 2.09 9.29
CA LYS A 338 -3.74 2.36 10.72
C LYS A 338 -2.27 2.10 11.04
N LEU A 339 -1.69 1.03 10.52
CA LEU A 339 -0.25 0.74 10.65
C LEU A 339 0.62 1.87 10.08
N ASP A 340 0.32 2.36 8.89
CA ASP A 340 1.08 3.48 8.30
C ASP A 340 1.06 4.71 9.20
N ARG A 341 -0.12 5.11 9.68
CA ARG A 341 -0.26 6.26 10.61
C ARG A 341 0.51 6.05 11.91
N HIS A 342 0.49 4.83 12.45
CA HIS A 342 1.23 4.50 13.67
C HIS A 342 2.74 4.62 13.45
N MET A 343 3.23 4.04 12.36
CA MET A 343 4.64 4.11 12.00
C MET A 343 5.10 5.54 11.66
N GLU A 344 4.23 6.36 11.06
CA GLU A 344 4.47 7.80 10.87
C GLU A 344 4.68 8.53 12.20
N ALA A 345 3.78 8.31 13.16
CA ALA A 345 3.88 8.90 14.49
C ALA A 345 5.17 8.48 15.19
N LYS A 346 5.56 7.20 15.08
CA LYS A 346 6.86 6.70 15.59
C LYS A 346 8.03 7.39 14.92
N ALA A 347 7.98 7.58 13.61
CA ALA A 347 9.03 8.27 12.87
C ALA A 347 9.21 9.73 13.29
N LEU A 348 8.11 10.47 13.39
CA LEU A 348 8.13 11.86 13.87
C LEU A 348 8.63 11.96 15.31
N GLY A 349 8.34 10.95 16.14
CA GLY A 349 8.86 10.81 17.50
C GLY A 349 10.27 10.21 17.61
N GLN A 350 10.99 10.00 16.51
CA GLN A 350 12.32 9.37 16.46
C GLN A 350 12.39 8.00 17.18
N ALA A 351 11.30 7.23 17.10
CA ALA A 351 11.10 5.98 17.82
C ALA A 351 11.01 4.75 16.88
N LEU A 352 11.62 4.82 15.69
CA LEU A 352 11.55 3.72 14.71
C LEU A 352 12.50 2.57 15.07
N PRO A 353 12.06 1.31 14.94
CA PRO A 353 12.95 0.16 14.92
C PRO A 353 13.61 -0.02 13.54
N HIS A 354 14.40 -1.07 13.35
CA HIS A 354 14.63 -1.56 11.99
C HIS A 354 13.32 -2.15 11.45
N VAL A 355 13.11 -2.11 10.15
CA VAL A 355 11.83 -2.52 9.55
C VAL A 355 12.07 -3.41 8.35
N LEU A 356 11.36 -4.53 8.29
CA LEU A 356 11.22 -5.33 7.08
C LEU A 356 9.77 -5.26 6.64
N ILE A 357 9.54 -4.91 5.38
CA ILE A 357 8.20 -4.87 4.80
C ILE A 357 8.08 -5.88 3.67
N ASP A 358 7.14 -6.80 3.85
CA ASP A 358 6.64 -7.72 2.84
C ASP A 358 5.13 -7.49 2.67
N ARG A 359 4.82 -6.37 2.02
CA ARG A 359 3.45 -5.96 1.70
C ARG A 359 3.31 -5.64 0.22
N PHE A 360 2.25 -6.17 -0.38
CA PHE A 360 1.78 -5.75 -1.69
C PHE A 360 0.64 -4.75 -1.44
N ARG A 361 0.83 -3.47 -1.78
CA ARG A 361 -0.29 -2.53 -1.94
C ARG A 361 -0.39 -2.14 -3.41
N PHE A 362 -1.60 -1.98 -3.91
CA PHE A 362 -1.86 -1.51 -5.27
C PHE A 362 -1.24 -0.12 -5.53
N ASP A 363 -1.22 0.75 -4.54
CA ASP A 363 -0.55 2.05 -4.58
C ASP A 363 0.93 2.01 -4.12
N SER A 364 1.49 0.83 -3.82
CA SER A 364 2.92 0.67 -3.45
C SER A 364 3.88 1.09 -4.57
N PHE A 365 3.35 1.16 -5.80
CA PHE A 365 4.07 1.53 -7.00
C PHE A 365 3.59 2.87 -7.59
N ASP A 366 2.54 3.46 -7.01
CA ASP A 366 2.02 4.78 -7.40
C ASP A 366 2.90 5.85 -6.72
N THR A 367 3.63 6.61 -7.53
CA THR A 367 4.43 7.76 -7.12
C THR A 367 3.79 9.09 -7.52
N SER A 368 2.49 9.10 -7.84
CA SER A 368 1.78 10.33 -8.20
C SER A 368 1.95 11.40 -7.11
N GLN A 369 2.19 12.65 -7.52
CA GLN A 369 2.43 13.82 -6.67
C GLN A 369 1.18 14.29 -5.89
N ASP A 370 0.21 13.41 -5.69
CA ASP A 370 -0.91 13.71 -4.82
C ASP A 370 -0.43 13.56 -3.38
N SER A 371 -0.22 14.69 -2.70
CA SER A 371 0.27 14.75 -1.31
C SER A 371 -0.61 13.99 -0.31
N SER A 372 -1.79 13.54 -0.74
CA SER A 372 -2.70 12.66 0.00
C SER A 372 -2.34 11.16 -0.06
N LYS A 373 -1.47 10.71 -0.99
CA LYS A 373 -1.10 9.29 -1.17
C LYS A 373 0.33 9.00 -0.68
N THR A 374 0.37 8.36 0.49
CA THR A 374 1.52 8.11 1.35
C THR A 374 2.28 6.81 1.03
N SER A 375 2.53 6.47 -0.24
CA SER A 375 3.22 5.19 -0.58
C SER A 375 4.71 5.17 -0.22
N GLN A 376 5.35 6.34 -0.08
CA GLN A 376 6.76 6.49 0.28
C GLN A 376 7.02 6.63 1.79
N LEU A 377 6.01 6.41 2.64
CA LEU A 377 6.04 6.96 3.98
C LEU A 377 7.19 6.40 4.83
N LEU A 378 7.49 5.11 4.78
CA LEU A 378 8.47 4.49 5.68
C LEU A 378 9.92 4.53 5.19
N THR A 379 10.12 4.50 3.87
CA THR A 379 11.46 4.70 3.31
C THR A 379 11.97 6.11 3.59
N ARG A 380 11.08 7.12 3.63
CA ARG A 380 11.41 8.53 3.95
C ARG A 380 12.00 8.74 5.34
N PHE A 381 11.74 7.85 6.30
CA PHE A 381 12.25 8.00 7.66
C PHE A 381 13.45 7.11 8.00
N SER A 382 13.92 6.29 7.04
CA SER A 382 15.04 5.38 7.25
C SER A 382 16.37 5.97 6.77
N ASP A 383 17.46 5.60 7.44
CA ASP A 383 18.83 6.03 7.09
C ASP A 383 19.37 5.21 5.92
N THR A 384 19.27 3.89 6.04
CA THR A 384 19.71 2.92 5.03
C THR A 384 18.52 2.09 4.54
N VAL A 385 18.38 1.95 3.22
CA VAL A 385 17.26 1.23 2.59
C VAL A 385 17.79 0.20 1.61
N PHE A 386 17.32 -1.04 1.74
CA PHE A 386 17.53 -2.12 0.77
C PHE A 386 16.21 -2.44 0.05
N LEU A 387 16.23 -2.36 -1.28
CA LEU A 387 15.10 -2.69 -2.15
C LEU A 387 15.38 -3.94 -2.97
N PHE A 388 14.59 -4.98 -2.73
CA PHE A 388 14.68 -6.24 -3.47
C PHE A 388 13.51 -6.33 -4.44
N PHE A 389 13.78 -6.48 -5.74
CA PHE A 389 12.79 -6.66 -6.78
C PHE A 389 12.81 -8.12 -7.24
N VAL A 390 11.80 -8.88 -6.84
CA VAL A 390 11.67 -10.29 -7.21
C VAL A 390 10.90 -10.39 -8.52
N ILE A 391 11.56 -10.91 -9.53
CA ILE A 391 11.01 -11.15 -10.87
C ILE A 391 10.72 -12.65 -10.97
N THR A 392 9.46 -12.97 -11.28
CA THR A 392 8.97 -14.35 -11.41
C THR A 392 8.09 -14.45 -12.64
N PRO A 393 8.28 -15.46 -13.50
CA PRO A 393 7.39 -15.69 -14.64
C PRO A 393 5.91 -15.68 -14.19
N PRO A 394 5.02 -14.93 -14.87
CA PRO A 394 3.63 -14.79 -14.41
C PRO A 394 2.88 -16.13 -14.32
N ALA A 395 3.15 -17.08 -15.21
CA ALA A 395 2.60 -18.44 -15.13
C ALA A 395 2.98 -19.15 -13.81
N ASP A 396 4.25 -19.07 -13.41
CA ASP A 396 4.72 -19.66 -12.15
C ASP A 396 4.00 -19.05 -10.93
N THR A 397 3.62 -17.77 -11.00
CA THR A 397 2.89 -17.13 -9.90
C THR A 397 1.49 -17.75 -9.70
N VAL A 398 0.85 -18.21 -10.77
CA VAL A 398 -0.44 -18.92 -10.73
C VAL A 398 -0.28 -20.26 -10.01
N GLU A 399 0.68 -21.07 -10.44
CA GLU A 399 0.95 -22.37 -9.83
C GLU A 399 1.41 -22.29 -8.37
N ARG A 400 2.28 -21.32 -8.06
CA ARG A 400 2.75 -21.07 -6.69
C ARG A 400 1.62 -20.60 -5.79
N SER A 401 0.72 -19.77 -6.30
CA SER A 401 -0.46 -19.33 -5.56
C SER A 401 -1.38 -20.50 -5.22
N TRP A 402 -1.60 -21.42 -6.16
CA TRP A 402 -2.38 -22.63 -5.92
C TRP A 402 -1.77 -23.53 -4.85
N LYS A 403 -0.48 -23.85 -4.96
CA LYS A 403 0.25 -24.65 -3.94
C LYS A 403 0.15 -24.01 -2.56
N ARG A 404 0.29 -22.68 -2.48
CA ARG A 404 0.11 -21.93 -1.23
C ARG A 404 -1.33 -21.98 -0.74
N GLY A 405 -2.32 -21.93 -1.63
CA GLY A 405 -3.73 -22.07 -1.30
C GLY A 405 -4.03 -23.41 -0.64
N LEU A 406 -3.50 -24.49 -1.19
CA LEU A 406 -3.61 -25.84 -0.61
C LEU A 406 -2.99 -25.93 0.78
N GLN A 407 -1.82 -25.31 1.00
CA GLN A 407 -1.14 -25.35 2.30
C GLN A 407 -1.79 -24.47 3.36
N THR A 408 -2.25 -23.27 2.98
CA THR A 408 -2.61 -22.22 3.94
C THR A 408 -4.09 -21.85 3.94
N GLY A 409 -4.88 -22.36 3.00
CA GLY A 409 -6.27 -21.97 2.77
C GLY A 409 -6.43 -20.64 2.01
N ARG A 410 -5.34 -20.02 1.55
CA ARG A 410 -5.36 -18.72 0.87
C ARG A 410 -5.34 -18.89 -0.65
N PHE A 411 -6.52 -18.99 -1.24
CA PHE A 411 -6.70 -19.06 -2.68
C PHE A 411 -6.79 -17.66 -3.31
N LYS A 412 -6.49 -17.58 -4.60
CA LYS A 412 -6.67 -16.39 -5.45
C LYS A 412 -7.14 -16.80 -6.84
N ALA A 413 -7.96 -15.96 -7.46
CA ALA A 413 -8.38 -16.14 -8.85
C ALA A 413 -7.20 -15.90 -9.80
N VAL A 414 -7.26 -16.54 -10.97
CA VAL A 414 -6.15 -16.52 -11.95
C VAL A 414 -6.00 -15.14 -12.59
N ASP A 415 -7.11 -14.56 -13.04
CA ASP A 415 -7.18 -13.22 -13.60
C ASP A 415 -6.64 -12.16 -12.63
N ASP A 416 -6.99 -12.24 -11.34
CA ASP A 416 -6.44 -11.40 -10.27
C ASP A 416 -4.92 -11.56 -10.13
N LEU A 417 -4.39 -12.79 -10.19
CA LEU A 417 -2.95 -13.03 -10.13
C LEU A 417 -2.21 -12.45 -11.33
N LEU A 418 -2.75 -12.64 -12.54
CA LEU A 418 -2.15 -12.15 -13.77
C LEU A 418 -2.22 -10.61 -13.84
N TYR A 419 -3.32 -10.01 -13.42
CA TYR A 419 -3.44 -8.56 -13.29
C TYR A 419 -2.40 -7.99 -12.31
N HIS A 420 -2.21 -8.62 -11.14
CA HIS A 420 -1.17 -8.23 -10.19
C HIS A 420 0.26 -8.29 -10.75
N ASN A 421 0.53 -9.15 -11.73
CA ASN A 421 1.82 -9.16 -12.42
C ASN A 421 1.98 -7.90 -13.27
N ILE A 422 0.98 -7.56 -14.09
CA ILE A 422 1.00 -6.34 -14.92
C ILE A 422 1.24 -5.11 -14.04
N GLU A 423 0.51 -4.98 -12.93
CA GLU A 423 0.66 -3.86 -12.01
C GLU A 423 2.07 -3.80 -11.39
N ALA A 424 2.58 -4.94 -10.91
CA ALA A 424 3.91 -5.00 -10.32
C ALA A 424 4.99 -4.55 -11.32
N TYR A 425 5.00 -5.12 -12.52
CA TYR A 425 6.05 -4.85 -13.52
C TYR A 425 5.91 -3.49 -14.20
N SER A 426 4.70 -2.95 -14.31
CA SER A 426 4.45 -1.57 -14.73
C SER A 426 4.88 -0.56 -13.65
N GLY A 427 4.69 -0.95 -12.39
CA GLY A 427 4.99 -0.13 -11.22
C GLY A 427 6.47 -0.09 -10.81
N MET A 428 7.22 -1.18 -11.03
CA MET A 428 8.61 -1.31 -10.61
C MET A 428 9.51 -0.14 -11.06
N PRO A 429 9.51 0.31 -12.32
CA PRO A 429 10.33 1.44 -12.75
C PRO A 429 9.95 2.76 -12.07
N ASN A 430 8.65 2.99 -11.86
CA ASN A 430 8.11 4.19 -11.24
C ASN A 430 8.55 4.31 -9.79
N LEU A 431 8.67 3.17 -9.08
CA LEU A 431 9.26 3.13 -7.75
C LEU A 431 10.79 3.21 -7.77
N PHE A 432 11.42 2.46 -8.67
CA PHE A 432 12.87 2.25 -8.69
C PHE A 432 13.64 3.55 -8.93
N PHE A 433 13.36 4.27 -10.02
CA PHE A 433 14.18 5.42 -10.41
C PHE A 433 14.11 6.61 -9.44
N PRO A 434 12.93 7.05 -8.95
CA PRO A 434 12.89 8.14 -7.96
C PRO A 434 13.61 7.78 -6.66
N THR A 435 13.64 6.48 -6.32
CA THR A 435 14.22 6.02 -5.07
C THR A 435 15.75 5.91 -5.16
N VAL A 436 16.28 5.27 -6.20
CA VAL A 436 17.75 5.08 -6.38
C VAL A 436 18.49 6.38 -6.68
N LEU A 437 17.83 7.34 -7.32
CA LEU A 437 18.42 8.64 -7.64
C LEU A 437 18.29 9.65 -6.48
N SER A 438 17.68 9.26 -5.36
CA SER A 438 17.62 10.11 -4.17
C SER A 438 19.00 10.23 -3.53
N ALA A 439 19.47 11.47 -3.35
CA ALA A 439 20.73 11.75 -2.64
C ALA A 439 20.56 11.82 -1.10
N SER A 440 19.33 11.69 -0.60
CA SER A 440 19.01 11.92 0.82
C SER A 440 19.36 10.74 1.75
N LYS A 441 19.65 9.56 1.19
CA LYS A 441 19.74 8.28 1.91
C LYS A 441 20.77 7.35 1.29
N THR A 442 21.25 6.40 2.08
CA THR A 442 22.00 5.26 1.54
C THR A 442 21.01 4.23 1.00
N MET A 443 21.05 4.03 -0.31
CA MET A 443 20.13 3.19 -1.06
C MET A 443 20.89 2.02 -1.67
N HIS A 444 20.48 0.81 -1.34
CA HIS A 444 20.90 -0.43 -1.98
C HIS A 444 19.71 -1.06 -2.70
N PHE A 445 19.95 -1.69 -3.83
CA PHE A 445 18.92 -2.41 -4.55
C PHE A 445 19.45 -3.66 -5.23
N GLU A 446 18.56 -4.61 -5.46
CA GLU A 446 18.85 -5.84 -6.17
C GLU A 446 17.60 -6.35 -6.89
N PHE A 447 17.78 -6.75 -8.14
CA PHE A 447 16.81 -7.48 -8.95
C PHE A 447 17.15 -8.97 -8.89
N LEU A 448 16.15 -9.79 -8.56
CA LEU A 448 16.29 -11.21 -8.28
C LEU A 448 15.45 -12.01 -9.28
N ASP A 449 16.09 -12.95 -9.98
CA ASP A 449 15.41 -13.96 -10.79
C ASP A 449 14.97 -15.10 -9.89
N ASN A 450 13.65 -15.25 -9.75
CA ASN A 450 13.03 -16.27 -8.96
C ASN A 450 12.27 -17.30 -9.81
N SER A 451 12.74 -17.54 -11.04
CA SER A 451 12.36 -18.69 -11.89
C SER A 451 13.00 -20.03 -11.45
N VAL A 452 13.70 -20.04 -10.31
CA VAL A 452 14.33 -21.21 -9.69
C VAL A 452 13.31 -22.11 -8.97
N ALA A 453 13.71 -23.33 -8.64
CA ALA A 453 12.85 -24.26 -7.91
C ALA A 453 12.54 -23.75 -6.48
N LEU A 454 11.42 -24.19 -5.92
CA LEU A 454 11.05 -23.79 -4.56
C LEU A 454 12.11 -24.25 -3.55
N GLY A 455 12.63 -23.31 -2.76
CA GLY A 455 13.67 -23.55 -1.77
C GLY A 455 15.08 -23.27 -2.28
N GLU A 456 15.26 -23.11 -3.59
CA GLU A 456 16.53 -22.66 -4.15
C GLU A 456 16.72 -21.16 -3.97
N ARG A 457 17.98 -20.75 -3.92
CA ARG A 457 18.36 -19.34 -3.82
C ARG A 457 18.10 -18.65 -5.17
N PRO A 458 17.41 -17.50 -5.20
CA PRO A 458 17.23 -16.75 -6.44
C PRO A 458 18.57 -16.26 -6.99
N ARG A 459 18.63 -16.05 -8.30
CA ARG A 459 19.83 -15.52 -8.98
C ARG A 459 19.80 -13.99 -9.00
N THR A 460 20.95 -13.36 -8.91
CA THR A 460 21.03 -11.89 -9.02
C THR A 460 21.02 -11.49 -10.49
N ILE A 461 20.04 -10.68 -10.88
CA ILE A 461 19.92 -10.12 -12.25
C ILE A 461 20.74 -8.84 -12.36
N ALA A 462 20.58 -7.96 -11.37
CA ALA A 462 21.27 -6.68 -11.29
C ALA A 462 21.27 -6.20 -9.84
N PHE A 463 22.23 -5.37 -9.48
CA PHE A 463 22.32 -4.77 -8.15
C PHE A 463 22.99 -3.41 -8.22
N GLY A 464 22.97 -2.66 -7.12
CA GLY A 464 23.72 -1.44 -7.03
C GLY A 464 23.39 -0.59 -5.82
N ARG A 465 23.95 0.62 -5.84
CA ARG A 465 23.78 1.64 -4.81
C ARG A 465 23.80 3.03 -5.44
N ASN A 466 23.07 3.98 -4.86
CA ASN A 466 23.04 5.41 -5.21
C ASN A 466 23.71 5.80 -6.55
N GLY A 467 22.98 5.71 -7.66
CA GLY A 467 23.47 6.13 -8.98
C GLY A 467 24.48 5.20 -9.67
N GLN A 468 24.79 4.04 -9.09
CA GLN A 468 25.59 2.97 -9.67
C GLN A 468 24.73 1.71 -9.83
N MET A 469 24.87 1.01 -10.95
CA MET A 469 24.18 -0.26 -11.22
C MET A 469 25.12 -1.24 -11.93
N THR A 470 25.15 -2.48 -11.45
CA THR A 470 25.76 -3.60 -12.16
C THR A 470 24.65 -4.50 -12.68
N ILE A 471 24.66 -4.78 -13.98
CA ILE A 471 23.72 -5.70 -14.64
C ILE A 471 24.47 -6.97 -15.01
N LEU A 472 23.95 -8.10 -14.54
CA LEU A 472 24.51 -9.44 -14.74
C LEU A 472 23.77 -10.25 -15.80
N ASP A 473 22.50 -9.92 -16.05
CA ASP A 473 21.64 -10.63 -16.99
C ASP A 473 20.69 -9.63 -17.67
N LEU A 474 21.01 -9.22 -18.91
CA LEU A 474 20.19 -8.28 -19.66
C LEU A 474 18.83 -8.88 -20.00
N ALA A 475 18.81 -10.17 -20.36
CA ALA A 475 17.59 -10.88 -20.73
C ALA A 475 16.57 -10.90 -19.57
N ARG A 476 17.01 -11.29 -18.38
CA ARG A 476 16.16 -11.34 -17.19
C ARG A 476 15.77 -9.97 -16.67
N LEU A 477 16.60 -8.94 -16.86
CA LEU A 477 16.21 -7.58 -16.51
C LEU A 477 15.14 -7.04 -17.45
N ASN A 478 15.16 -7.45 -18.73
CA ASN A 478 14.12 -7.09 -19.71
C ASN A 478 12.77 -7.77 -19.45
N ASP A 479 12.71 -8.84 -18.64
CA ASP A 479 11.45 -9.47 -18.25
C ASP A 479 10.51 -8.47 -17.52
N ILE A 480 11.05 -7.38 -16.94
CA ILE A 480 10.26 -6.25 -16.40
C ILE A 480 9.37 -5.60 -17.47
N ASP A 481 9.84 -5.49 -18.73
CA ASP A 481 9.02 -4.94 -19.81
C ASP A 481 8.11 -6.03 -20.39
N ARG A 482 8.63 -7.26 -20.57
CA ARG A 482 7.86 -8.38 -21.16
C ARG A 482 6.64 -8.73 -20.32
N PHE A 483 6.78 -8.81 -19.00
CA PHE A 483 5.70 -9.21 -18.10
C PHE A 483 4.63 -8.13 -17.86
N ARG A 484 4.74 -6.96 -18.51
CA ARG A 484 3.63 -6.01 -18.60
C ARG A 484 2.57 -6.43 -19.62
N ASN A 485 2.94 -7.28 -20.58
CA ASN A 485 2.09 -7.70 -21.69
C ASN A 485 1.38 -9.04 -21.40
N VAL A 486 1.06 -9.29 -20.13
CA VAL A 486 0.38 -10.53 -19.71
C VAL A 486 -1.06 -10.55 -20.19
N ASN A 487 -1.51 -11.68 -20.73
CA ASN A 487 -2.91 -11.94 -21.04
C ASN A 487 -3.66 -12.37 -19.77
N VAL A 488 -4.46 -11.47 -19.19
CA VAL A 488 -5.24 -11.75 -17.96
C VAL A 488 -6.35 -12.78 -18.16
N ALA A 489 -6.74 -13.05 -19.41
CA ALA A 489 -7.76 -14.06 -19.75
C ALA A 489 -7.15 -15.45 -20.02
N ALA A 490 -5.85 -15.64 -19.77
CA ALA A 490 -5.18 -16.91 -19.97
C ALA A 490 -5.76 -18.01 -19.07
N THR A 491 -6.00 -19.19 -19.65
CA THR A 491 -6.53 -20.37 -18.97
C THR A 491 -5.51 -21.49 -18.81
N ARG A 492 -4.30 -21.29 -19.35
CA ARG A 492 -3.16 -22.20 -19.26
C ARG A 492 -1.84 -21.40 -19.37
N PRO A 493 -0.70 -21.97 -18.95
CA PRO A 493 0.58 -21.25 -18.91
C PRO A 493 0.99 -20.63 -20.24
N GLU A 494 0.68 -21.30 -21.34
CA GLU A 494 1.22 -20.97 -22.67
C GLU A 494 0.54 -19.74 -23.28
N GLU A 495 -0.62 -19.36 -22.73
CA GLU A 495 -1.42 -18.21 -23.17
C GLU A 495 -1.05 -16.93 -22.43
N VAL A 496 -0.21 -17.01 -21.39
CA VAL A 496 0.08 -15.92 -20.47
C VAL A 496 0.86 -14.80 -21.13
N LEU A 497 1.82 -15.14 -21.97
CA LEU A 497 2.63 -14.20 -22.74
C LEU A 497 2.34 -14.40 -24.23
N PRO A 498 2.40 -13.33 -25.05
CA PRO A 498 2.26 -13.46 -26.49
C PRO A 498 3.39 -14.32 -27.08
N GLU A 499 3.09 -15.07 -28.15
CA GLU A 499 4.04 -15.96 -28.82
C GLU A 499 5.26 -15.21 -29.40
N ASP A 500 5.05 -13.99 -29.90
CA ASP A 500 6.10 -13.09 -30.40
C ASP A 500 6.03 -11.74 -29.68
N PRO A 501 6.59 -11.62 -28.47
CA PRO A 501 6.56 -10.37 -27.73
C PRO A 501 7.45 -9.33 -28.42
N GLU A 502 6.90 -8.17 -28.79
CA GLU A 502 7.72 -7.01 -29.15
C GLU A 502 8.55 -6.57 -27.92
N ASP A 503 9.82 -6.94 -27.89
CA ASP A 503 10.73 -6.54 -26.82
C ASP A 503 11.07 -5.04 -26.95
N SER A 504 10.47 -4.22 -26.09
CA SER A 504 10.72 -2.76 -26.12
C SER A 504 12.11 -2.36 -25.64
N PHE A 505 12.75 -3.16 -24.77
CA PHE A 505 14.00 -2.82 -24.06
C PHE A 505 13.97 -1.47 -23.33
N ALA A 506 12.77 -0.94 -23.05
CA ALA A 506 12.57 0.42 -22.56
C ALA A 506 13.16 0.62 -21.15
N PHE A 507 13.02 -0.38 -20.27
CA PHE A 507 13.57 -0.34 -18.92
C PHE A 507 15.10 -0.40 -18.93
N LEU A 508 15.69 -1.31 -19.72
CA LEU A 508 17.14 -1.38 -19.90
C LEU A 508 17.72 -0.05 -20.43
N ALA A 509 17.11 0.50 -21.48
CA ALA A 509 17.51 1.79 -22.04
C ALA A 509 17.35 2.93 -21.01
N ALA A 510 16.30 2.88 -20.18
CA ALA A 510 16.12 3.84 -19.10
C ALA A 510 17.18 3.71 -17.99
N CYS A 511 17.65 2.50 -17.67
CA CYS A 511 18.76 2.29 -16.74
C CYS A 511 20.02 3.02 -17.22
N LEU A 512 20.49 2.76 -18.45
CA LEU A 512 21.69 3.42 -19.00
C LEU A 512 21.54 4.94 -19.09
N ARG A 513 20.35 5.43 -19.45
CA ARG A 513 20.09 6.86 -19.60
C ARG A 513 20.02 7.61 -18.28
N ARG A 514 19.43 7.00 -17.24
CA ARG A 514 19.09 7.69 -15.98
C ARG A 514 20.08 7.42 -14.86
N ILE A 515 20.75 6.27 -14.87
CA ILE A 515 21.72 5.89 -13.84
C ILE A 515 23.10 6.40 -14.27
N PRO A 516 23.76 7.23 -13.44
CA PRO A 516 25.05 7.82 -13.78
C PRO A 516 26.12 6.82 -14.19
N GLU A 517 26.19 5.66 -13.57
CA GLU A 517 27.16 4.62 -13.88
C GLU A 517 26.50 3.25 -13.97
N VAL A 518 26.65 2.60 -15.12
CA VAL A 518 26.15 1.24 -15.34
C VAL A 518 27.29 0.34 -15.81
N ILE A 519 27.52 -0.76 -15.10
CA ILE A 519 28.48 -1.81 -15.43
C ILE A 519 27.71 -3.03 -15.93
N LEU A 520 28.19 -3.64 -17.00
CA LEU A 520 27.77 -4.95 -17.47
C LEU A 520 28.85 -5.97 -17.15
N ALA A 521 28.47 -7.04 -16.46
CA ALA A 521 29.39 -8.11 -16.07
C ALA A 521 28.76 -9.49 -16.29
N GLU A 522 29.56 -10.49 -16.64
CA GLU A 522 29.07 -11.85 -16.82
C GLU A 522 28.67 -12.46 -15.46
N HIS A 523 27.49 -13.07 -15.39
CA HIS A 523 26.88 -13.51 -14.14
C HIS A 523 27.74 -14.49 -13.31
N ALA A 524 28.36 -15.50 -13.93
CA ALA A 524 29.07 -16.55 -13.19
C ALA A 524 30.48 -16.12 -12.72
N THR A 525 31.16 -15.31 -13.52
CA THR A 525 32.58 -14.93 -13.35
C THR A 525 32.75 -13.52 -12.81
N ALA A 526 31.70 -12.68 -12.88
CA ALA A 526 31.75 -11.25 -12.62
C ALA A 526 32.71 -10.48 -13.56
N ALA A 527 33.12 -11.10 -14.69
CA ALA A 527 33.98 -10.46 -15.67
C ALA A 527 33.26 -9.27 -16.30
N VAL A 528 33.78 -8.07 -16.07
CA VAL A 528 33.24 -6.84 -16.64
C VAL A 528 33.50 -6.82 -18.13
N TYR A 529 32.43 -6.74 -18.92
CA TYR A 529 32.54 -6.68 -20.37
C TYR A 529 32.06 -5.34 -20.95
N GLY A 530 31.34 -4.52 -20.20
CA GLY A 530 30.87 -3.23 -20.68
C GLY A 530 30.65 -2.22 -19.56
N ALA A 531 30.80 -0.94 -19.86
CA ALA A 531 30.42 0.10 -18.91
C ALA A 531 29.97 1.39 -19.60
N THR A 532 29.04 2.07 -18.96
CA THR A 532 28.53 3.38 -19.37
C THR A 532 28.62 4.40 -18.24
N ARG A 533 28.84 5.66 -18.62
CA ARG A 533 28.77 6.82 -17.73
C ARG A 533 27.87 7.87 -18.35
N ASN A 534 26.80 8.25 -17.64
CA ASN A 534 25.76 9.16 -18.10
C ASN A 534 25.21 8.78 -19.49
N GLY A 535 24.94 7.49 -19.69
CA GLY A 535 24.43 6.93 -20.95
C GLY A 535 25.44 6.82 -22.10
N LYS A 536 26.72 7.17 -21.89
CA LYS A 536 27.78 7.00 -22.90
C LYS A 536 28.64 5.80 -22.57
N TRP A 537 28.98 5.00 -23.58
CA TRP A 537 29.89 3.87 -23.42
C TRP A 537 31.32 4.35 -23.16
N ILE A 538 31.93 3.85 -22.10
CA ILE A 538 33.32 4.18 -21.71
C ILE A 538 34.24 2.97 -21.77
N TYR A 539 33.69 1.76 -21.75
CA TYR A 539 34.44 0.50 -21.81
C TYR A 539 33.64 -0.59 -22.52
N ARG A 540 34.32 -1.41 -23.32
CA ARG A 540 33.78 -2.62 -23.96
C ARG A 540 34.88 -3.68 -24.14
N ALA A 541 34.57 -4.91 -23.79
CA ALA A 541 35.37 -6.09 -24.05
C ALA A 541 34.47 -7.20 -24.64
N PRO A 542 34.26 -7.20 -25.98
CA PRO A 542 33.36 -8.15 -26.63
C PRO A 542 33.75 -9.62 -26.42
N ALA A 543 35.03 -9.91 -26.16
CA ALA A 543 35.51 -11.26 -25.89
C ALA A 543 34.98 -11.85 -24.57
N ASP A 544 34.70 -10.97 -23.60
CA ASP A 544 34.22 -11.32 -22.26
C ASP A 544 32.69 -11.20 -22.14
N ALA A 545 32.02 -10.67 -23.17
CA ALA A 545 30.57 -10.62 -23.24
C ALA A 545 29.97 -12.04 -23.34
N PRO A 546 28.77 -12.28 -22.77
CA PRO A 546 28.09 -13.56 -22.90
C PRO A 546 27.98 -13.98 -24.37
N ARG A 547 28.46 -15.19 -24.68
CA ARG A 547 28.39 -15.72 -26.05
C ARG A 547 26.93 -16.02 -26.41
N SER A 548 26.30 -15.11 -27.16
CA SER A 548 25.01 -15.36 -27.80
C SER A 548 25.18 -15.62 -29.30
N ALA A 549 24.31 -16.43 -29.89
CA ALA A 549 24.20 -16.49 -31.35
C ALA A 549 23.98 -15.07 -31.93
N ALA A 550 24.53 -14.79 -33.12
CA ALA A 550 24.26 -13.53 -33.80
C ALA A 550 22.74 -13.37 -34.00
N GLY A 551 22.18 -12.24 -33.56
CA GLY A 551 20.72 -12.02 -33.55
C GLY A 551 19.96 -12.67 -32.37
N GLY A 552 20.66 -13.34 -31.45
CA GLY A 552 20.09 -13.83 -30.21
C GLY A 552 19.61 -12.71 -29.28
N PHE A 553 18.87 -13.06 -28.22
CA PHE A 553 18.23 -12.09 -27.33
C PHE A 553 19.21 -11.12 -26.66
N GLU A 554 20.34 -11.63 -26.16
CA GLU A 554 21.38 -10.82 -25.54
C GLU A 554 21.99 -9.82 -26.54
N ALA A 555 22.26 -10.27 -27.78
CA ALA A 555 22.74 -9.41 -28.86
C ALA A 555 21.71 -8.31 -29.21
N ARG A 556 20.41 -8.63 -29.22
CA ARG A 556 19.33 -7.64 -29.42
C ARG A 556 19.29 -6.63 -28.27
N CYS A 557 19.48 -7.07 -27.02
CA CYS A 557 19.58 -6.16 -25.87
C CYS A 557 20.77 -5.21 -26.05
N LEU A 558 21.97 -5.73 -26.32
CA LEU A 558 23.17 -4.91 -26.52
C LEU A 558 23.02 -3.92 -27.67
N ALA A 559 22.45 -4.37 -28.79
CA ALA A 559 22.16 -3.49 -29.93
C ALA A 559 21.19 -2.36 -29.56
N ALA A 560 20.11 -2.67 -28.81
CA ALA A 560 19.16 -1.68 -28.32
C ALA A 560 19.79 -0.66 -27.34
N LEU A 561 20.87 -1.05 -26.66
CA LEU A 561 21.67 -0.18 -25.79
C LEU A 561 22.78 0.59 -26.51
N GLY A 562 22.86 0.49 -27.84
CA GLY A 562 23.85 1.21 -28.65
C GLY A 562 25.26 0.66 -28.48
N TRP A 563 25.41 -0.66 -28.29
CA TRP A 563 26.70 -1.33 -28.10
C TRP A 563 27.72 -1.08 -29.21
N ASP A 564 27.28 -0.81 -30.45
CA ASP A 564 28.16 -0.51 -31.57
C ASP A 564 28.42 1.00 -31.77
N GLY A 565 27.91 1.84 -30.87
CA GLY A 565 28.06 3.31 -30.92
C GLY A 565 29.46 3.81 -30.52
N PRO A 566 29.68 5.13 -30.46
CA PRO A 566 30.95 5.71 -30.02
C PRO A 566 31.41 5.23 -28.64
N LEU A 567 32.73 5.15 -28.43
CA LEU A 567 33.37 4.69 -27.19
C LEU A 567 34.31 5.77 -26.65
N ASP A 568 33.99 6.30 -25.47
CA ASP A 568 34.84 7.24 -24.73
C ASP A 568 35.83 6.44 -23.86
N ALA A 569 36.84 5.86 -24.51
CA ALA A 569 37.74 4.87 -23.91
C ALA A 569 38.31 5.30 -22.54
N ALA A 570 38.02 4.50 -21.53
CA ALA A 570 38.55 4.61 -20.17
C ALA A 570 39.10 3.24 -19.71
N ASP A 571 39.83 3.24 -18.60
CA ASP A 571 40.27 2.01 -17.94
C ASP A 571 39.05 1.13 -17.58
N PRO A 572 39.21 -0.21 -17.60
CA PRO A 572 38.14 -1.12 -17.20
C PRO A 572 37.70 -0.81 -15.76
N PRO A 573 36.39 -0.61 -15.51
CA PRO A 573 35.93 -0.45 -14.15
C PRO A 573 36.13 -1.76 -13.37
N ARG A 574 36.55 -1.62 -12.11
CA ARG A 574 36.73 -2.75 -11.21
C ARG A 574 35.43 -3.03 -10.46
N LEU A 575 35.04 -4.30 -10.39
CA LEU A 575 33.91 -4.78 -9.61
C LEU A 575 34.44 -5.58 -8.42
N ASP A 576 34.31 -5.03 -7.21
CA ASP A 576 34.69 -5.72 -5.97
C ASP A 576 33.63 -6.77 -5.61
N VAL A 577 33.86 -8.00 -6.09
CA VAL A 577 32.92 -9.12 -5.94
C VAL A 577 32.67 -9.44 -4.47
N GLU A 578 33.69 -9.38 -3.62
CA GLU A 578 33.54 -9.72 -2.21
C GLU A 578 32.69 -8.67 -1.48
N ALA A 579 32.96 -7.38 -1.69
CA ALA A 579 32.20 -6.30 -1.07
C ALA A 579 30.73 -6.32 -1.49
N GLU A 580 30.45 -6.51 -2.79
CA GLU A 580 29.08 -6.52 -3.30
C GLU A 580 28.30 -7.75 -2.82
N ARG A 581 28.93 -8.93 -2.73
CA ARG A 581 28.30 -10.15 -2.18
C ARG A 581 27.94 -10.07 -0.69
N ARG A 582 28.55 -9.14 0.05
CA ARG A 582 28.15 -8.84 1.43
C ARG A 582 26.79 -8.12 1.48
N LEU A 583 26.39 -7.45 0.41
CA LEU A 583 25.19 -6.62 0.32
C LEU A 583 24.07 -7.24 -0.53
N THR A 584 24.38 -8.18 -1.41
CA THR A 584 23.40 -8.89 -2.25
C THR A 584 22.87 -10.19 -1.61
N LEU A 585 21.61 -10.52 -1.92
CA LEU A 585 20.91 -11.73 -1.50
C LEU A 585 21.03 -12.87 -2.50
N GLY A 586 21.04 -12.62 -3.81
CA GLY A 586 21.01 -13.66 -4.82
C GLY A 586 22.36 -14.36 -5.05
N ALA A 587 22.34 -15.41 -5.87
CA ALA A 587 23.53 -16.12 -6.31
C ALA A 587 24.11 -15.46 -7.57
N TRP A 588 25.42 -15.16 -7.55
CA TRP A 588 26.22 -14.69 -8.68
C TRP A 588 27.72 -14.73 -8.36
N GLY A 589 28.58 -14.62 -9.36
CA GLY A 589 30.04 -14.51 -9.21
C GLY A 589 30.71 -15.74 -8.58
N GLU A 590 30.09 -16.91 -8.65
CA GLU A 590 30.57 -18.13 -7.96
C GLU A 590 31.88 -18.68 -8.51
N ARG A 591 32.24 -18.31 -9.75
CA ARG A 591 33.49 -18.69 -10.42
C ARG A 591 34.49 -17.53 -10.50
N ALA A 592 34.21 -16.40 -9.88
CA ALA A 592 35.17 -15.30 -9.80
C ALA A 592 36.42 -15.79 -9.06
N ALA A 593 37.60 -15.51 -9.61
CA ALA A 593 38.84 -15.73 -8.88
C ALA A 593 38.85 -14.81 -7.65
N PRO A 594 39.31 -15.27 -6.47
CA PRO A 594 39.58 -14.36 -5.37
C PRO A 594 40.59 -13.31 -5.85
N GLU A 595 40.25 -12.03 -5.70
CA GLU A 595 41.09 -10.90 -6.09
C GLU A 595 42.43 -10.86 -5.33
#